data_AF-A0A6F9BV24-F1
#
_entry.id   AF-A0A6F9BV24-F1
#
_cell.length_a   1.000
_cell.length_b   1.000
_cell.length_c   1.000
_cell.angle_alpha   90.00
_cell.angle_beta   90.00
_cell.angle_gamma   90.00
#
_symmetry.space_group_name_H-M   'P 1'
#
loop_
_entity.id
_entity.type
_entity.pdbx_description
1 polymer ?
#
loop_
_entity_poly.entity_id
_entity_poly.type
_entity_poly.pdbx_seq_one_letter_code
_entity_poly.pdbx_strand_id
1 'polypeptide(L)'
;MKTFVDAFSGQVFDSKESLSTAAECVKVAKEHCKQLSEIGLDLTFTLQSLLVKDIKAALQSYKEIIIEATKHRNSEEMWRKMNLMTLEALTKLKEEMRSCGMSSFNQYTGDDCWVNLSYPIVAFTKQMMAFLEEGLKLYFPELHMVLLESLREIILVAVQHIDYNLRCEQEAEKKAFILQNAAFLHDTVLPVVEKRFEEGVGKPAKQLQDLRKSARPIRVNPDSTMSQV
;
A
#
# COMPACT_ATOMS: atom_id res chain seq x y z
N MET A 1 -23.27 24.78 9.38
CA MET A 1 -22.23 23.75 9.22
C MET A 1 -22.61 22.64 8.25
N LYS A 2 -23.78 21.99 8.40
CA LYS A 2 -24.23 20.91 7.50
C LYS A 2 -24.19 21.28 6.00
N THR A 3 -24.77 22.41 5.61
CA THR A 3 -24.75 22.91 4.21
C THR A 3 -23.35 23.13 3.66
N PHE A 4 -22.40 23.58 4.50
CA PHE A 4 -21.00 23.72 4.08
C PHE A 4 -20.37 22.34 3.86
N VAL A 5 -20.58 21.40 4.78
CA VAL A 5 -20.02 20.05 4.62
C VAL A 5 -20.65 19.32 3.45
N ASP A 6 -21.95 19.45 3.20
CA ASP A 6 -22.61 18.86 2.04
C ASP A 6 -21.99 19.39 0.73
N ALA A 7 -21.74 20.70 0.63
CA ALA A 7 -21.08 21.31 -0.53
C ALA A 7 -19.60 20.90 -0.65
N PHE A 8 -18.88 20.89 0.46
CA PHE A 8 -17.48 20.46 0.53
C PHE A 8 -17.35 18.99 0.10
N SER A 9 -18.18 18.11 0.64
CA SER A 9 -18.15 16.67 0.33
C SER A 9 -18.46 16.41 -1.14
N GLY A 10 -19.44 17.10 -1.71
CA GLY A 10 -19.71 17.01 -3.15
C GLY A 10 -18.55 17.48 -4.02
N GLN A 11 -17.81 18.51 -3.59
CA GLN A 11 -16.65 19.00 -4.35
C GLN A 11 -15.39 18.13 -4.17
N VAL A 12 -15.22 17.51 -3.00
CA VAL A 12 -13.97 16.83 -2.64
C VAL A 12 -14.04 15.33 -2.90
N PHE A 13 -15.20 14.70 -2.71
CA PHE A 13 -15.36 13.24 -2.82
C PHE A 13 -16.15 12.78 -4.06
N ASP A 14 -17.08 13.59 -4.57
CA ASP A 14 -17.88 13.21 -5.76
C ASP A 14 -17.22 13.63 -7.10
N SER A 15 -16.20 14.48 -7.06
CA SER A 15 -15.55 15.11 -8.23
C SER A 15 -14.60 14.20 -9.03
N LYS A 16 -14.52 12.90 -8.72
CA LYS A 16 -13.50 11.95 -9.24
C LYS A 16 -12.04 12.36 -8.94
N GLU A 17 -11.85 13.30 -8.03
CA GLU A 17 -10.53 13.79 -7.59
C GLU A 17 -9.74 12.71 -6.84
N SER A 18 -8.41 12.79 -6.93
CA SER A 18 -7.47 11.82 -6.32
C SER A 18 -7.62 11.75 -4.78
N LEU A 19 -7.30 10.60 -4.16
CA LEU A 19 -7.31 10.47 -2.69
C LEU A 19 -6.36 11.48 -2.03
N SER A 20 -5.27 11.83 -2.71
CA SER A 20 -4.31 12.84 -2.27
C SER A 20 -4.91 14.25 -2.28
N THR A 21 -5.66 14.60 -3.33
CA THR A 21 -6.43 15.85 -3.38
C THR A 21 -7.42 15.90 -2.22
N ALA A 22 -8.18 14.82 -2.00
CA ALA A 22 -9.14 14.74 -0.91
C ALA A 22 -8.50 14.88 0.47
N ALA A 23 -7.35 14.22 0.67
CA ALA A 23 -6.57 14.31 1.91
C ALA A 23 -6.09 15.75 2.18
N GLU A 24 -5.58 16.46 1.17
CA GLU A 24 -5.13 17.84 1.34
C GLU A 24 -6.31 18.78 1.62
N CYS A 25 -7.44 18.64 0.91
CA CYS A 25 -8.64 19.44 1.19
C CYS A 25 -9.14 19.25 2.62
N VAL A 26 -9.20 17.99 3.11
CA VAL A 26 -9.61 17.70 4.49
C VAL A 26 -8.62 18.25 5.50
N LYS A 27 -7.31 18.19 5.21
CA LYS A 27 -6.27 18.77 6.07
C LYS A 27 -6.44 20.29 6.20
N VAL A 28 -6.61 21.01 5.09
CA VAL A 28 -6.86 22.47 5.11
C VAL A 28 -8.13 22.80 5.88
N ALA A 29 -9.22 22.04 5.69
CA ALA A 29 -10.46 22.23 6.45
C ALA A 29 -10.26 22.04 7.97
N LYS A 30 -9.46 21.02 8.38
CA LYS A 30 -9.09 20.79 9.78
C LYS A 30 -8.25 21.93 10.35
N GLU A 31 -7.28 22.45 9.60
CA GLU A 31 -6.44 23.58 10.02
C GLU A 31 -7.26 24.86 10.28
N HIS A 32 -8.23 25.16 9.41
CA HIS A 32 -9.14 26.29 9.63
C HIS A 32 -10.06 26.08 10.85
N CYS A 33 -10.54 24.85 11.10
CA CYS A 33 -11.30 24.56 12.32
C CYS A 33 -10.44 24.77 13.59
N LYS A 34 -9.14 24.45 13.51
CA LYS A 34 -8.21 24.70 14.62
C LYS A 34 -8.02 26.19 14.87
N GLN A 35 -7.88 27.02 13.83
CA GLN A 35 -7.81 28.48 13.97
C GLN A 35 -9.08 29.06 14.61
N LEU A 36 -10.27 28.52 14.27
CA LEU A 36 -11.52 28.92 14.92
C LEU A 36 -11.58 28.47 16.39
N SER A 37 -10.92 27.36 16.74
CA SER A 37 -10.84 26.88 18.12
C SER A 37 -10.03 27.84 19.00
N GLU A 38 -9.01 28.51 18.45
CA GLU A 38 -8.20 29.51 19.17
C GLU A 38 -9.01 30.74 19.60
N ILE A 39 -10.12 31.05 18.90
CA ILE A 39 -11.06 32.12 19.26
C ILE A 39 -12.30 31.62 20.02
N GLY A 40 -12.28 30.36 20.47
CA GLY A 40 -13.33 29.76 21.31
C GLY A 40 -14.43 29.00 20.57
N LEU A 41 -14.30 28.76 19.26
CA LEU A 41 -15.26 28.01 18.45
C LEU A 41 -14.66 26.68 17.95
N ASP A 42 -14.79 25.62 18.74
CA ASP A 42 -14.35 24.28 18.33
C ASP A 42 -15.41 23.58 17.47
N LEU A 43 -15.13 23.49 16.17
CA LEU A 43 -15.94 22.77 15.19
C LEU A 43 -15.32 21.44 14.75
N THR A 44 -14.17 21.07 15.31
CA THR A 44 -13.36 19.94 14.84
C THR A 44 -14.16 18.64 14.88
N PHE A 45 -14.84 18.38 16.00
CA PHE A 45 -15.68 17.21 16.17
C PHE A 45 -16.85 17.20 15.18
N THR A 46 -17.49 18.36 14.95
CA THR A 46 -18.62 18.46 14.01
C THR A 46 -18.17 18.22 12.57
N LEU A 47 -17.03 18.80 12.17
CA LEU A 47 -16.45 18.56 10.85
C LEU A 47 -16.10 17.09 10.66
N GLN A 48 -15.40 16.47 11.62
CA GLN A 48 -15.05 15.06 11.56
C GLN A 48 -16.30 14.18 11.45
N SER A 49 -17.28 14.38 12.33
CA SER A 49 -18.54 13.63 12.35
C SER A 49 -19.29 13.69 11.01
N LEU A 50 -19.27 14.84 10.33
CA LEU A 50 -19.95 15.00 9.05
C LEU A 50 -19.15 14.39 7.89
N LEU A 51 -17.81 14.41 7.96
CA LEU A 51 -16.94 13.85 6.90
C LEU A 51 -16.71 12.33 6.99
N VAL A 52 -17.03 11.67 8.12
CA VAL A 52 -16.77 10.23 8.32
C VAL A 52 -17.30 9.37 7.20
N LYS A 53 -18.55 9.62 6.79
CA LYS A 53 -19.22 8.82 5.77
C LYS A 53 -18.51 8.95 4.43
N ASP A 54 -18.14 10.17 4.06
CA ASP A 54 -17.57 10.45 2.74
C ASP A 54 -16.12 9.99 2.65
N ILE A 55 -15.33 10.19 3.71
CA ILE A 55 -13.97 9.67 3.79
C ILE A 55 -13.97 8.13 3.77
N LYS A 56 -14.90 7.49 4.47
CA LYS A 56 -15.05 6.03 4.43
C LYS A 56 -15.35 5.54 3.01
N ALA A 57 -16.30 6.18 2.33
CA ALA A 57 -16.65 5.83 0.95
C ALA A 57 -15.46 6.03 0.00
N ALA A 58 -14.71 7.13 0.17
CA ALA A 58 -13.51 7.40 -0.60
C ALA A 58 -12.44 6.32 -0.38
N LEU A 59 -12.08 6.00 0.87
CA LEU A 59 -11.10 4.96 1.17
C LEU A 59 -11.47 3.60 0.55
N GLN A 60 -12.76 3.23 0.63
CA GLN A 60 -13.26 2.00 0.03
C GLN A 60 -13.18 2.02 -1.50
N SER A 61 -13.61 3.11 -2.14
CA SER A 61 -13.51 3.28 -3.60
C SER A 61 -12.07 3.20 -4.09
N TYR A 62 -11.15 3.90 -3.42
CA TYR A 62 -9.73 3.90 -3.75
C TYR A 62 -9.08 2.53 -3.56
N LYS A 63 -9.46 1.81 -2.50
CA LYS A 63 -9.03 0.44 -2.28
C LYS A 63 -9.42 -0.46 -3.47
N GLU A 64 -10.66 -0.39 -3.97
CA GLU A 64 -11.09 -1.17 -5.14
C GLU A 64 -10.28 -0.82 -6.40
N ILE A 65 -10.02 0.48 -6.65
CA ILE A 65 -9.18 0.93 -7.78
C ILE A 65 -7.78 0.32 -7.71
N ILE A 66 -7.17 0.30 -6.52
CA ILE A 66 -5.84 -0.27 -6.31
C ILE A 66 -5.85 -1.79 -6.52
N ILE A 67 -6.87 -2.47 -6.01
CA ILE A 67 -7.04 -3.91 -6.18
C ILE A 67 -7.14 -4.26 -7.67
N GLU A 68 -8.01 -3.58 -8.42
CA GLU A 68 -8.19 -3.85 -9.85
C GLU A 68 -6.94 -3.53 -10.66
N ALA A 69 -6.28 -2.40 -10.37
CA ALA A 69 -5.01 -2.07 -11.02
C ALA A 69 -3.91 -3.09 -10.72
N THR A 70 -3.90 -3.65 -9.51
CA THR A 70 -2.95 -4.71 -9.11
C THR A 70 -3.26 -6.02 -9.83
N LYS A 71 -4.53 -6.44 -9.86
CA LYS A 71 -4.96 -7.64 -10.61
C LYS A 71 -4.62 -7.55 -12.10
N HIS A 72 -4.85 -6.38 -12.72
CA HIS A 72 -4.50 -6.15 -14.12
C HIS A 72 -3.00 -6.38 -14.37
N ARG A 73 -2.13 -5.71 -13.59
CA ARG A 73 -0.68 -5.88 -13.71
C ARG A 73 -0.24 -7.32 -13.45
N ASN A 74 -0.85 -7.97 -12.48
CA ASN A 74 -0.60 -9.38 -12.15
C ASN A 74 -0.98 -10.32 -13.30
N SER A 75 -2.00 -10.00 -14.11
CA SER A 75 -2.41 -10.82 -15.26
C SER A 75 -1.42 -10.74 -16.43
N GLU A 76 -0.62 -9.68 -16.51
CA GLU A 76 0.40 -9.45 -17.54
C GLU A 76 1.81 -9.86 -17.07
N GLU A 77 1.93 -10.40 -15.87
CA GLU A 77 3.21 -10.75 -15.25
C GLU A 77 3.89 -11.92 -15.96
N MET A 78 5.19 -11.74 -16.22
CA MET A 78 6.05 -12.75 -16.84
C MET A 78 7.14 -13.28 -15.91
N TRP A 79 7.22 -12.74 -14.68
CA TRP A 79 8.24 -13.05 -13.67
C TRP A 79 9.66 -12.86 -14.19
N ARG A 80 9.93 -11.66 -14.71
CA ARG A 80 11.24 -11.26 -15.19
C ARG A 80 11.74 -10.01 -14.50
N LYS A 81 13.06 -9.86 -14.48
CA LYS A 81 13.74 -8.64 -14.04
C LYS A 81 13.30 -7.46 -14.91
N MET A 82 13.27 -6.27 -14.32
CA MET A 82 12.97 -5.04 -15.06
C MET A 82 14.25 -4.38 -15.55
N ASN A 83 14.25 -3.90 -16.79
CA ASN A 83 15.27 -2.98 -17.27
C ASN A 83 14.64 -1.59 -17.42
N LEU A 84 15.20 -0.60 -16.70
CA LEU A 84 14.71 0.77 -16.73
C LEU A 84 15.28 1.60 -17.89
N MET A 85 16.14 1.00 -18.72
CA MET A 85 16.81 1.56 -19.90
C MET A 85 17.81 2.68 -19.62
N THR A 86 17.62 3.46 -18.55
CA THR A 86 18.49 4.58 -18.18
C THR A 86 18.84 4.59 -16.70
N LEU A 87 20.04 5.10 -16.40
CA LEU A 87 20.51 5.26 -15.03
C LEU A 87 19.70 6.31 -14.25
N GLU A 88 19.19 7.31 -14.96
CA GLU A 88 18.29 8.33 -14.41
C GLU A 88 16.99 7.69 -13.91
N ALA A 89 16.36 6.82 -14.70
CA ALA A 89 15.15 6.10 -14.29
C ALA A 89 15.40 5.19 -13.08
N LEU A 90 16.57 4.52 -13.03
CA LEU A 90 16.98 3.75 -11.86
C LEU A 90 17.19 4.62 -10.62
N THR A 91 17.84 5.77 -10.78
CA THR A 91 18.09 6.71 -9.68
C THR A 91 16.78 7.24 -9.12
N LYS A 92 15.86 7.65 -10.00
CA LYS A 92 14.51 8.07 -9.62
C LYS A 92 13.75 6.98 -8.88
N LEU A 93 13.78 5.73 -9.38
CA LEU A 93 13.13 4.62 -8.67
C LEU A 93 13.73 4.38 -7.29
N LYS A 94 15.05 4.48 -7.13
CA LYS A 94 15.72 4.35 -5.83
C LYS A 94 15.26 5.43 -4.84
N GLU A 95 15.09 6.66 -5.31
CA GLU A 95 14.59 7.77 -4.51
C GLU A 95 13.12 7.57 -4.09
N GLU A 96 12.27 7.16 -5.03
CA GLU A 96 10.86 6.83 -4.76
C GLU A 96 10.73 5.66 -3.78
N MET A 97 11.58 4.64 -3.89
CA MET A 97 11.59 3.51 -2.95
C MET A 97 12.07 3.95 -1.56
N ARG A 98 13.05 4.86 -1.51
CA ARG A 98 13.51 5.45 -0.25
C ARG A 98 12.42 6.29 0.41
N SER A 99 11.65 7.10 -0.34
CA SER A 99 10.53 7.86 0.23
C SER A 99 9.43 6.94 0.76
N CYS A 100 9.22 5.79 0.11
CA CYS A 100 8.36 4.71 0.60
C CYS A 100 8.90 3.99 1.85
N GLY A 101 10.09 4.33 2.37
CA GLY A 101 10.72 3.69 3.53
C GLY A 101 11.55 2.44 3.22
N MET A 102 11.72 2.08 1.94
CA MET A 102 12.49 0.90 1.51
C MET A 102 14.00 1.21 1.45
N SER A 103 14.60 1.44 2.61
CA SER A 103 16.02 1.82 2.74
C SER A 103 17.00 0.79 2.15
N SER A 104 16.63 -0.50 2.16
CA SER A 104 17.42 -1.60 1.62
C SER A 104 17.20 -1.86 0.12
N PHE A 105 16.39 -1.06 -0.59
CA PHE A 105 16.01 -1.33 -1.98
C PHE A 105 17.21 -1.50 -2.94
N ASN A 106 18.33 -0.85 -2.65
CA ASN A 106 19.56 -0.95 -3.45
C ASN A 106 20.07 -2.40 -3.61
N GLN A 107 19.79 -3.30 -2.67
CA GLN A 107 20.18 -4.72 -2.76
C GLN A 107 19.45 -5.46 -3.89
N TYR A 108 18.34 -4.91 -4.38
CA TYR A 108 17.56 -5.44 -5.49
C TYR A 108 17.89 -4.78 -6.82
N THR A 109 18.90 -3.89 -6.88
CA THR A 109 19.33 -3.26 -8.13
C THR A 109 20.61 -3.93 -8.62
N GLY A 110 20.63 -4.31 -9.89
CA GLY A 110 21.78 -4.91 -10.55
C GLY A 110 22.56 -3.90 -11.38
N ASP A 111 23.51 -4.41 -12.16
CA ASP A 111 24.27 -3.63 -13.15
C ASP A 111 23.35 -3.15 -14.29
N ASP A 112 23.79 -2.16 -15.07
CA ASP A 112 23.15 -1.72 -16.32
C ASP A 112 21.65 -1.40 -16.24
N CYS A 113 21.23 -0.68 -15.18
CA CYS A 113 19.84 -0.22 -15.01
C CYS A 113 18.81 -1.33 -14.73
N TRP A 114 19.27 -2.53 -14.38
CA TRP A 114 18.40 -3.65 -14.04
C TRP A 114 17.92 -3.60 -12.59
N VAL A 115 16.67 -4.03 -12.39
CA VAL A 115 16.06 -4.27 -11.09
C VAL A 115 15.70 -5.75 -11.00
N ASN A 116 16.24 -6.42 -9.98
CA ASN A 116 16.00 -7.83 -9.67
C ASN A 116 14.66 -8.02 -8.93
N LEU A 117 13.62 -7.31 -9.36
CA LEU A 117 12.23 -7.45 -8.91
C LEU A 117 11.33 -7.32 -10.12
N SER A 118 10.11 -7.83 -10.02
CA SER A 118 9.12 -7.70 -11.07
C SER A 118 8.39 -6.36 -11.00
N TYR A 119 7.90 -5.91 -12.16
CA TYR A 119 7.18 -4.63 -12.26
C TYR A 119 5.92 -4.56 -11.38
N PRO A 120 5.02 -5.56 -11.39
CA PRO A 120 3.87 -5.60 -10.49
C PRO A 120 4.23 -5.41 -9.02
N ILE A 121 5.32 -5.99 -8.53
CA ILE A 121 5.73 -5.88 -7.11
C ILE A 121 6.23 -4.47 -6.78
N VAL A 122 7.04 -3.88 -7.67
CA VAL A 122 7.51 -2.50 -7.55
C VAL A 122 6.33 -1.52 -7.59
N ALA A 123 5.41 -1.70 -8.54
CA ALA A 123 4.23 -0.86 -8.70
C ALA A 123 3.26 -0.99 -7.51
N PHE A 124 3.02 -2.22 -7.04
CA PHE A 124 2.24 -2.51 -5.84
C PHE A 124 2.82 -1.78 -4.62
N THR A 125 4.13 -1.87 -4.42
CA THR A 125 4.81 -1.23 -3.28
C THR A 125 4.53 0.28 -3.24
N LYS A 126 4.73 0.96 -4.38
CA LYS A 126 4.47 2.41 -4.48
C LYS A 126 3.00 2.74 -4.22
N GLN A 127 2.08 1.99 -4.83
CA GLN A 127 0.65 2.26 -4.72
C GLN A 127 0.12 1.98 -3.30
N MET A 128 0.62 0.92 -2.66
CA MET A 128 0.30 0.55 -1.28
C MET A 128 0.76 1.63 -0.30
N MET A 129 2.00 2.11 -0.44
CA MET A 129 2.54 3.16 0.42
C MET A 129 1.83 4.50 0.22
N ALA A 130 1.53 4.88 -1.02
CA ALA A 130 0.75 6.09 -1.31
C ALA A 130 -0.65 6.02 -0.65
N PHE A 131 -1.36 4.91 -0.77
CA PHE A 131 -2.65 4.73 -0.13
C PHE A 131 -2.57 4.81 1.40
N LEU A 132 -1.55 4.19 1.99
CA LEU A 132 -1.33 4.28 3.44
C LEU A 132 -1.09 5.71 3.89
N GLU A 133 -0.23 6.47 3.21
CA GLU A 133 0.10 7.85 3.57
C GLU A 133 -1.13 8.77 3.47
N GLU A 134 -1.89 8.69 2.38
CA GLU A 134 -3.10 9.49 2.23
C GLU A 134 -4.20 9.06 3.21
N GLY A 135 -4.35 7.76 3.45
CA GLY A 135 -5.27 7.23 4.46
C GLY A 135 -4.93 7.70 5.89
N LEU A 136 -3.65 7.82 6.23
CA LEU A 136 -3.20 8.33 7.52
C LEU A 136 -3.47 9.83 7.69
N LYS A 137 -3.35 10.65 6.64
CA LYS A 137 -3.74 12.08 6.69
C LYS A 137 -5.23 12.26 6.98
N LEU A 138 -6.05 11.35 6.47
CA LEU A 138 -7.49 11.32 6.66
C LEU A 138 -7.93 10.69 7.99
N TYR A 139 -7.02 10.03 8.70
CA TYR A 139 -7.33 9.20 9.87
C TYR A 139 -7.98 9.95 11.02
N PHE A 140 -8.92 9.26 11.67
CA PHE A 140 -9.43 9.47 13.02
C PHE A 140 -10.02 8.13 13.52
N PRO A 141 -10.25 7.95 14.84
CA PRO A 141 -10.54 6.65 15.44
C PRO A 141 -11.69 5.87 14.78
N GLU A 142 -12.74 6.56 14.33
CA GLU A 142 -13.91 5.98 13.66
C GLU A 142 -13.57 5.33 12.30
N LEU A 143 -12.47 5.74 11.66
CA LEU A 143 -11.99 5.17 10.40
C LEU A 143 -11.01 4.01 10.58
N HIS A 144 -10.63 3.68 11.82
CA HIS A 144 -9.57 2.73 12.09
C HIS A 144 -9.76 1.39 11.39
N MET A 145 -10.92 0.76 11.60
CA MET A 145 -11.21 -0.54 10.97
C MET A 145 -11.33 -0.43 9.45
N VAL A 146 -11.81 0.70 8.92
CA VAL A 146 -11.95 0.91 7.48
C VAL A 146 -10.57 0.94 6.82
N LEU A 147 -9.65 1.74 7.35
CA LEU A 147 -8.29 1.83 6.83
C LEU A 147 -7.57 0.49 6.98
N LEU A 148 -7.65 -0.12 8.16
CA LEU A 148 -6.96 -1.38 8.46
C LEU A 148 -7.40 -2.53 7.54
N GLU A 149 -8.71 -2.75 7.37
CA GLU A 149 -9.22 -3.79 6.46
C GLU A 149 -8.91 -3.46 5.00
N SER A 150 -8.94 -2.19 4.61
CA SER A 150 -8.58 -1.79 3.23
C SER A 150 -7.13 -2.15 2.91
N LEU A 151 -6.20 -1.84 3.83
CA LEU A 151 -4.78 -2.21 3.69
C LEU A 151 -4.62 -3.73 3.60
N ARG A 152 -5.33 -4.46 4.48
CA ARG A 152 -5.30 -5.93 4.51
C ARG A 152 -5.78 -6.55 3.20
N GLU A 153 -6.89 -6.09 2.65
CA GLU A 153 -7.44 -6.58 1.38
C GLU A 153 -6.51 -6.31 0.20
N ILE A 154 -5.92 -5.11 0.13
CA ILE A 154 -4.93 -4.77 -0.91
C ILE A 154 -3.72 -5.70 -0.83
N ILE A 155 -3.17 -5.92 0.38
CA ILE A 155 -2.03 -6.82 0.58
C ILE A 155 -2.36 -8.26 0.18
N LEU A 156 -3.57 -8.73 0.54
CA LEU A 156 -3.99 -10.09 0.28
C LEU A 156 -3.97 -10.42 -1.22
N VAL A 157 -4.34 -9.47 -2.08
CA VAL A 157 -4.30 -9.64 -3.55
C VAL A 157 -2.86 -9.88 -4.05
N ALA A 158 -1.87 -9.13 -3.53
CA ALA A 158 -0.48 -9.32 -3.90
C ALA A 158 0.09 -10.65 -3.40
N VAL A 159 -0.20 -11.00 -2.13
CA VAL A 159 0.21 -12.27 -1.52
C VAL A 159 -0.36 -13.46 -2.29
N GLN A 160 -1.67 -13.47 -2.53
CA GLN A 160 -2.34 -14.57 -3.23
C GLN A 160 -1.80 -14.79 -4.64
N HIS A 161 -1.43 -13.71 -5.34
CA HIS A 161 -0.82 -13.82 -6.66
C HIS A 161 0.55 -14.52 -6.60
N ILE A 162 1.41 -14.12 -5.65
CA ILE A 162 2.71 -14.77 -5.44
C ILE A 162 2.52 -16.24 -5.06
N ASP A 163 1.64 -16.54 -4.09
CA ASP A 163 1.38 -17.90 -3.62
C ASP A 163 0.84 -18.82 -4.71
N TYR A 164 -0.03 -18.29 -5.58
CA TYR A 164 -0.51 -19.04 -6.75
C TYR A 164 0.65 -19.38 -7.69
N ASN A 165 1.47 -18.38 -8.06
CA ASN A 165 2.58 -18.60 -8.99
C ASN A 165 3.66 -19.51 -8.41
N LEU A 166 3.98 -19.42 -7.11
CA LEU A 166 4.94 -20.33 -6.46
C LEU A 166 4.49 -21.80 -6.47
N ARG A 167 3.18 -22.04 -6.40
CA ARG A 167 2.60 -23.40 -6.43
C ARG A 167 2.58 -23.97 -7.83
N CYS A 168 2.30 -23.14 -8.83
CA CYS A 168 2.15 -23.58 -10.22
C CYS A 168 3.47 -23.60 -11.00
N GLU A 169 4.46 -22.79 -10.61
CA GLU A 169 5.73 -22.69 -11.33
C GLU A 169 6.62 -23.92 -11.12
N GLN A 170 7.07 -24.50 -12.23
CA GLN A 170 7.90 -25.69 -12.28
C GLN A 170 9.37 -25.34 -12.61
N GLU A 171 9.60 -24.24 -13.32
CA GLU A 171 10.94 -23.81 -13.69
C GLU A 171 11.69 -23.28 -12.46
N ALA A 172 12.80 -23.91 -12.10
CA ALA A 172 13.54 -23.62 -10.88
C ALA A 172 14.04 -22.16 -10.82
N GLU A 173 14.55 -21.63 -11.94
CA GLU A 173 15.05 -20.25 -12.01
C GLU A 173 13.92 -19.24 -11.80
N LYS A 174 12.79 -19.43 -12.50
CA LYS A 174 11.62 -18.57 -12.38
C LYS A 174 11.01 -18.67 -10.98
N LYS A 175 10.95 -19.87 -10.39
CA LYS A 175 10.54 -20.07 -9.00
C LYS A 175 11.45 -19.36 -8.01
N ALA A 176 12.76 -19.38 -8.21
CA ALA A 176 13.72 -18.63 -7.41
C ALA A 176 13.50 -17.11 -7.53
N PHE A 177 13.20 -16.61 -8.73
CA PHE A 177 12.86 -15.21 -8.94
C PHE A 177 11.53 -14.82 -8.26
N ILE A 178 10.51 -15.67 -8.31
CA ILE A 178 9.25 -15.45 -7.58
C ILE A 178 9.51 -15.43 -6.07
N LEU A 179 10.33 -16.35 -5.54
CA LEU A 179 10.71 -16.38 -4.12
C LEU A 179 11.45 -15.11 -3.69
N GLN A 180 12.30 -14.56 -4.55
CA GLN A 180 12.97 -13.28 -4.28
C GLN A 180 11.98 -12.11 -4.18
N ASN A 181 10.99 -12.06 -5.07
CA ASN A 181 9.91 -11.07 -5.02
C ASN A 181 9.03 -11.26 -3.76
N ALA A 182 8.75 -12.51 -3.40
CA ALA A 182 8.03 -12.86 -2.18
C ALA A 182 8.79 -12.37 -0.93
N ALA A 183 10.11 -12.61 -0.87
CA ALA A 183 10.96 -12.14 0.22
C ALA A 183 10.97 -10.61 0.31
N PHE A 184 11.06 -9.90 -0.81
CA PHE A 184 10.94 -8.44 -0.80
C PHE A 184 9.60 -7.96 -0.24
N LEU A 185 8.48 -8.56 -0.69
CA LEU A 185 7.15 -8.24 -0.16
C LEU A 185 7.08 -8.51 1.36
N HIS A 186 7.42 -9.72 1.79
CA HIS A 186 7.24 -10.17 3.17
C HIS A 186 8.22 -9.56 4.18
N ASP A 187 9.49 -9.44 3.81
CA ASP A 187 10.56 -9.08 4.72
C ASP A 187 10.94 -7.60 4.62
N THR A 188 10.50 -6.90 3.56
CA THR A 188 10.76 -5.47 3.38
C THR A 188 9.48 -4.64 3.36
N VAL A 189 8.53 -4.94 2.45
CA VAL A 189 7.36 -4.07 2.25
C VAL A 189 6.37 -4.15 3.41
N LEU A 190 5.92 -5.35 3.79
CA LEU A 190 4.92 -5.51 4.86
C LEU A 190 5.37 -4.98 6.23
N PRO A 191 6.63 -5.20 6.69
CA PRO A 191 7.11 -4.60 7.93
C PRO A 191 7.10 -3.06 7.90
N VAL A 192 7.41 -2.44 6.75
CA VAL A 192 7.37 -0.98 6.60
C VAL A 192 5.93 -0.46 6.65
N VAL A 193 4.98 -1.15 6.00
CA VAL A 193 3.55 -0.84 6.07
C VAL A 193 3.05 -0.92 7.52
N GLU A 194 3.35 -2.02 8.22
CA GLU A 194 2.97 -2.22 9.62
C GLU A 194 3.52 -1.08 10.51
N LYS A 195 4.81 -0.80 10.39
CA LYS A 195 5.48 0.24 11.17
C LYS A 195 4.89 1.62 10.89
N ARG A 196 4.68 1.97 9.62
CA ARG A 196 4.14 3.28 9.23
C ARG A 196 2.69 3.45 9.70
N PHE A 197 1.88 2.39 9.64
CA PHE A 197 0.53 2.41 10.20
C PHE A 197 0.57 2.62 11.72
N GLU A 198 1.42 1.86 12.43
CA GLU A 198 1.57 1.97 13.88
C GLU A 198 2.04 3.36 14.32
N GLU A 199 3.01 3.95 13.62
CA GLU A 199 3.48 5.31 13.85
C GLU A 199 2.37 6.36 13.61
N GLY A 200 1.58 6.19 12.54
CA GLY A 200 0.52 7.14 12.19
C GLY A 200 -0.72 7.05 13.09
N VAL A 201 -1.01 5.86 13.64
CA VAL A 201 -2.21 5.59 14.44
C VAL A 201 -1.91 5.56 15.96
N GLY A 202 -0.66 5.32 16.34
CA GLY A 202 -0.22 5.15 17.73
C GLY A 202 -0.61 3.81 18.34
N LYS A 203 -1.04 2.82 17.53
CA LYS A 203 -1.41 1.47 17.99
C LYS A 203 -0.95 0.39 17.00
N PRO A 204 -0.50 -0.78 17.48
CA PRO A 204 -0.07 -1.87 16.61
C PRO A 204 -1.21 -2.43 15.73
N ALA A 205 -0.90 -2.76 14.48
CA ALA A 205 -1.82 -3.40 13.55
C ALA A 205 -1.75 -4.93 13.63
N LYS A 206 -2.40 -5.54 14.63
CA LYS A 206 -2.39 -7.02 14.81
C LYS A 206 -2.81 -7.77 13.54
N GLN A 207 -3.86 -7.31 12.86
CA GLN A 207 -4.35 -7.96 11.63
C GLN A 207 -3.31 -7.97 10.50
N LEU A 208 -2.51 -6.91 10.34
CA LEU A 208 -1.44 -6.85 9.34
C LEU A 208 -0.27 -7.77 9.75
N GLN A 209 0.09 -7.77 11.04
CA GLN A 209 1.12 -8.66 11.57
C GLN A 209 0.73 -10.13 11.41
N ASP A 210 -0.54 -10.47 11.66
CA ASP A 210 -1.06 -11.83 11.52
C ASP A 210 -1.12 -12.24 10.04
N LEU A 211 -1.51 -11.33 9.14
CA LEU A 211 -1.44 -11.54 7.70
C LEU A 211 -0.01 -11.88 7.27
N ARG A 212 0.99 -11.06 7.67
CA ARG A 212 2.41 -11.32 7.34
C ARG A 212 2.89 -12.66 7.87
N LYS A 213 2.50 -13.05 9.09
CA LYS A 213 2.86 -14.36 9.68
C LYS A 213 2.23 -15.52 8.91
N SER A 214 0.96 -15.41 8.53
CA SER A 214 0.24 -16.46 7.80
C SER A 214 0.71 -16.61 6.35
N ALA A 215 1.15 -15.53 5.75
CA ALA A 215 1.52 -15.46 4.34
C ALA A 215 3.00 -15.74 4.08
N ARG A 216 3.80 -16.05 5.12
CA ARG A 216 5.20 -16.44 4.91
C ARG A 216 5.25 -17.64 3.97
N PRO A 217 5.98 -17.54 2.84
CA PRO A 217 6.14 -18.67 1.93
C PRO A 217 6.67 -19.86 2.72
N ILE A 218 5.94 -20.97 2.68
CA ILE A 218 6.45 -22.24 3.19
C ILE A 218 7.79 -22.45 2.49
N ARG A 219 8.89 -22.48 3.25
CA ARG A 219 10.20 -22.84 2.73
C ARG A 219 10.01 -24.15 1.96
N VAL A 220 10.17 -24.12 0.65
CA VAL A 220 10.22 -25.34 -0.14
C VAL A 220 11.49 -26.04 0.32
N ASN A 221 11.34 -27.09 1.13
CA ASN A 221 12.45 -27.93 1.55
C ASN A 221 13.11 -28.49 0.27
N PRO A 222 14.43 -28.30 0.09
CA PRO A 222 15.15 -28.88 -1.05
C PRO A 222 15.21 -30.42 -1.02
N ASP A 223 14.91 -31.05 0.12
CA ASP A 223 15.29 -32.46 0.38
C ASP A 223 14.17 -33.49 0.24
N SER A 224 12.99 -33.15 -0.27
CA SER A 224 11.89 -34.10 -0.44
C SER A 224 11.74 -34.67 -1.85
N THR A 225 12.86 -34.96 -2.53
CA THR A 225 12.87 -35.89 -3.69
C THR A 225 14.16 -36.70 -3.84
N MET A 226 14.81 -37.06 -2.74
CA MET A 226 15.62 -38.29 -2.72
C MET A 226 14.99 -39.30 -1.77
N SER A 227 14.16 -40.19 -2.32
CA SER A 227 14.16 -41.64 -2.06
C SER A 227 12.82 -42.29 -2.42
N GLN A 228 12.95 -43.48 -3.03
CA GLN A 228 11.93 -44.50 -3.36
C GLN A 228 11.20 -44.22 -4.69
N VAL A 229 11.43 -44.96 -5.79
CA VAL A 229 11.75 -46.40 -5.98
C VAL A 229 12.72 -46.56 -7.16
#